data_AF-A0A8J7I0B5-F1
#
_entry.id   AF-A0A8J7I0B5-F1
#
_cell.length_a   1.000
_cell.length_b   1.000
_cell.length_c   1.000
_cell.angle_alpha   90.00
_cell.angle_beta   90.00
_cell.angle_gamma   90.00
#
_symmetry.space_group_name_H-M   'P 1'
#
loop_
_entity.id
_entity.type
_entity.pdbx_description
1 polymer ?
#
loop_
_entity_poly.entity_id
_entity_poly.type
_entity_poly.pdbx_seq_one_letter_code
_entity_poly.pdbx_strand_id
1 'polypeptide(L)' 'MTDDVLPLMHPREFLSQFPLTYRELAKYLGVTIDAVQNWMGDRARPSKQTQRQVADFAARLKENPDLRKTVLATECDE' A
#
# COMPACT_ATOMS: atom_id res chain seq x y z
N MET A 1 23.49 6.87 -12.31
CA MET A 1 22.05 6.78 -12.05
C MET A 1 21.86 5.56 -11.17
N THR A 2 21.95 5.72 -9.85
CA THR A 2 21.60 4.65 -8.91
C THR A 2 20.10 4.47 -9.03
N ASP A 3 19.67 3.39 -9.70
CA ASP A 3 18.32 2.87 -9.59
C ASP A 3 18.16 2.55 -8.11
N ASP A 4 17.57 3.48 -7.34
CA ASP A 4 17.22 3.24 -5.96
C ASP A 4 16.09 2.20 -6.02
N VAL A 5 16.49 0.92 -6.08
CA VAL A 5 15.57 -0.21 -6.13
C VAL A 5 14.92 -0.23 -4.77
N LEU A 6 13.81 0.50 -4.62
CA LEU A 6 13.00 0.44 -3.41
C LEU A 6 12.75 -1.04 -3.09
N PRO A 7 13.04 -1.49 -1.86
CA PRO A 7 12.89 -2.88 -1.50
C PRO A 7 11.43 -3.30 -1.70
N LEU A 8 11.22 -4.50 -2.25
CA LEU A 8 9.87 -5.04 -2.44
C LEU A 8 9.15 -5.07 -1.08
N MET A 9 7.97 -4.46 -1.01
CA MET A 9 7.18 -4.40 0.21
C MET A 9 5.91 -5.22 0.06
N HIS A 10 5.62 -6.06 1.06
CA HIS A 10 4.36 -6.80 1.09
C HIS A 10 3.22 -5.86 1.52
N PRO A 11 2.02 -5.94 0.90
CA PRO A 11 0.83 -5.18 1.31
C PRO A 11 0.53 -5.29 2.82
N ARG A 12 0.75 -6.48 3.41
CA ARG A 12 0.58 -6.71 4.84
C ARG A 12 1.53 -5.87 5.70
N GLU A 13 2.78 -5.75 5.28
CA GLU A 13 3.79 -4.94 5.98
C GLU A 13 3.49 -3.45 5.85
N PHE A 14 3.00 -3.03 4.68
CA PHE A 14 2.51 -1.67 4.46
C PHE A 14 1.37 -1.32 5.41
N LEU A 15 0.35 -2.17 5.52
CA LEU A 15 -0.81 -1.91 6.40
C LEU A 15 -0.45 -1.94 7.90
N SER A 16 0.64 -2.62 8.26
CA SER A 16 1.16 -2.54 9.63
C SER A 16 1.82 -1.19 9.95
N GLN A 17 2.33 -0.48 8.94
CA GLN A 17 2.97 0.83 9.09
C GLN A 17 1.99 1.99 8.88
N PHE A 18 1.00 1.80 8.01
CA PHE A 18 0.02 2.80 7.64
C PHE A 18 -1.39 2.21 7.84
N PRO A 19 -2.17 2.73 8.82
CA PRO A 19 -3.49 2.19 9.13
C PRO A 19 -4.52 2.60 8.06
N LEU A 20 -4.41 1.99 6.88
CA LEU A 20 -5.34 2.12 5.77
C LEU A 20 -6.28 0.92 5.72
N THR A 21 -7.48 1.12 5.20
CA THR A 21 -8.39 0.01 4.94
C THR A 21 -7.96 -0.78 3.70
N TYR A 22 -8.42 -2.02 3.58
CA TYR A 22 -8.16 -2.82 2.36
C TYR A 22 -8.77 -2.15 1.12
N ARG A 23 -9.88 -1.44 1.29
CA ARG A 23 -10.54 -0.66 0.22
C ARG A 23 -9.65 0.47 -0.26
N GLU A 24 -9.10 1.26 0.66
CA GLU A 24 -8.24 2.38 0.30
C GLU A 24 -6.95 1.90 -0.36
N LEU A 25 -6.31 0.87 0.20
CA LEU A 25 -5.12 0.28 -0.42
C LEU A 25 -5.42 -0.24 -1.83
N ALA A 26 -6.56 -0.91 -2.03
CA ALA A 26 -6.98 -1.39 -3.34
C ALA A 26 -7.16 -0.24 -4.32
N LYS A 27 -7.81 0.85 -3.89
CA LYS A 27 -8.00 2.07 -4.69
C LYS A 27 -6.69 2.72 -5.10
N TYR A 28 -5.72 2.87 -4.18
CA TYR A 28 -4.41 3.45 -4.48
C TYR A 28 -3.57 2.57 -5.42
N LEU A 29 -3.67 1.25 -5.28
CA LEU A 29 -2.95 0.31 -6.13
C LEU A 29 -3.66 0.02 -7.47
N GLY A 30 -4.90 0.48 -7.65
CA GLY A 30 -5.71 0.18 -8.83
C GLY A 30 -6.10 -1.29 -8.95
N VAL A 31 -6.30 -1.98 -7.83
CA VAL A 31 -6.68 -3.40 -7.77
C VAL A 31 -8.03 -3.56 -7.07
N THR A 32 -8.57 -4.79 -7.08
CA THR A 32 -9.80 -5.09 -6.36
C THR A 32 -9.53 -5.31 -4.87
N ILE A 33 -10.55 -5.06 -4.03
CA ILE A 33 -10.49 -5.33 -2.58
C ILE A 33 -10.23 -6.83 -2.33
N ASP A 34 -10.83 -7.70 -3.15
CA ASP A 34 -10.63 -9.14 -3.08
C ASP A 34 -9.16 -9.55 -3.30
N ALA A 35 -8.46 -8.89 -4.24
CA ALA A 35 -7.03 -9.13 -4.45
C ALA A 35 -6.23 -8.82 -3.17
N VAL A 36 -6.55 -7.70 -2.50
CA VAL A 36 -5.91 -7.33 -1.23
C VAL A 36 -6.22 -8.37 -0.15
N GLN A 37 -7.48 -8.79 0.00
CA GLN A 37 -7.89 -9.82 0.96
C GLN A 37 -7.16 -11.15 0.71
N ASN A 38 -7.02 -11.56 -0.56
CA ASN A 38 -6.30 -12.78 -0.92
C ASN A 38 -4.81 -12.69 -0.53
N TRP A 39 -4.17 -11.53 -0.65
CA TRP A 39 -2.80 -11.33 -0.19
C TRP A 39 -2.67 -11.34 1.34
N MET A 40 -3.66 -10.82 2.06
CA MET A 40 -3.65 -10.84 3.53
C MET A 40 -3.89 -12.24 4.10
N GLY A 41 -4.75 -13.02 3.44
CA GLY A 41 -5.06 -14.40 3.80
C GLY A 41 -4.05 -15.44 3.32
N ASP A 42 -2.90 -15.02 2.76
CA ASP A 42 -1.88 -15.88 2.14
C ASP A 42 -2.43 -16.79 1.01
N ARG A 43 -3.61 -16.47 0.46
CA ARG A 43 -4.25 -17.23 -0.64
C ARG A 43 -3.59 -16.95 -1.98
N ALA A 44 -3.00 -15.78 -2.13
CA ALA A 44 -2.27 -15.37 -3.32
C ALA A 44 -1.07 -14.51 -2.94
N ARG A 45 -0.02 -14.55 -3.77
CA ARG A 45 1.14 -13.67 -3.62
C ARG A 45 1.00 -12.45 -4.54
N PRO A 46 1.20 -11.23 -4.02
CA PRO A 46 1.22 -10.03 -4.86
C PRO A 46 2.38 -10.12 -5.86
N SER A 47 2.16 -9.63 -7.07
CA SER A 47 3.21 -9.60 -8.10
C SER A 47 4.40 -8.73 -7.66
N LYS A 48 5.58 -8.94 -8.26
CA LYS A 48 6.75 -8.08 -8.01
C LYS A 48 6.45 -6.60 -8.33
N GLN A 49 5.66 -6.34 -9.37
CA GLN A 49 5.24 -4.99 -9.72
C GLN A 49 4.38 -4.37 -8.62
N THR A 50 3.38 -5.11 -8.12
CA THR A 50 2.53 -4.67 -7.01
C THR A 50 3.36 -4.38 -5.76
N GLN A 51 4.30 -5.26 -5.42
CA GLN A 51 5.18 -5.05 -4.26
C GLN A 51 6.06 -3.80 -4.42
N ARG A 52 6.51 -3.48 -5.65
CA ARG A 52 7.25 -2.25 -5.95
C ARG A 52 6.36 -1.01 -5.83
N GLN A 53 5.10 -1.08 -6.28
CA GLN A 53 4.13 0.01 -6.12
C GLN A 53 3.80 0.28 -4.65
N VAL A 54 3.66 -0.77 -3.84
CA VAL A 54 3.44 -0.64 -2.39
C VAL A 54 4.64 0.04 -1.72
N ALA A 55 5.87 -0.36 -2.10
CA ALA A 55 7.08 0.25 -1.57
C ALA A 55 7.23 1.73 -1.95
N ASP A 56 6.95 2.07 -3.22
CA ASP A 56 6.92 3.47 -3.70
C ASP A 56 5.90 4.31 -2.91
N PHE A 57 4.70 3.78 -2.74
CA PHE A 57 3.66 4.48 -2.00
C PHE A 57 4.04 4.67 -0.52
N ALA A 58 4.65 3.67 0.11
CA ALA A 58 5.19 3.77 1.46
C ALA A 58 6.25 4.86 1.58
N ALA A 59 7.19 4.94 0.64
CA ALA A 59 8.24 5.95 0.62
C ALA A 59 7.63 7.35 0.51
N ARG A 60 6.71 7.54 -0.44
CA ARG A 60 6.00 8.82 -0.64
C ARG A 60 5.24 9.28 0.61
N LEU A 61 4.60 8.36 1.34
CA LEU A 61 3.92 8.66 2.60
C LEU A 61 4.87 8.99 3.76
N LYS A 62 6.09 8.43 3.76
CA LYS A 62 7.12 8.77 4.76
C LYS A 62 7.73 10.14 4.50
N GLU A 63 8.00 10.45 3.22
CA GLU A 63 8.60 11.73 2.82
C GLU A 63 7.62 12.90 2.92
N ASN A 64 6.32 12.66 2.69
CA ASN A 64 5.30 13.71 2.67
C ASN A 64 4.30 13.52 3.83
N PRO A 65 4.54 14.14 5.00
CA PRO A 65 3.63 14.05 6.15
C PRO A 65 2.26 14.64 5.86
N ASP A 66 2.15 15.64 4.98
CA ASP A 66 0.87 16.21 4.54
C ASP A 66 0.08 15.23 3.68
N LEU A 67 0.74 14.52 2.75
CA LEU A 67 0.11 13.45 1.99
C LEU A 67 -0.39 12.35 2.92
N ARG A 68 0.42 11.97 3.92
CA ARG A 68 0.03 11.01 4.95
C ARG A 68 -1.20 11.47 5.71
N LYS A 69 -1.28 12.75 6.10
CA LYS A 69 -2.48 13.30 6.74
C LYS A 69 -3.68 13.21 5.81
N THR A 70 -3.60 13.62 4.55
CA THR A 70 -4.73 13.55 3.61
C THR A 70 -5.21 12.12 3.36
N VAL A 71 -4.27 11.19 3.17
CA VAL A 71 -4.55 9.77 2.91
C VAL A 71 -5.15 9.07 4.13
N LEU A 72 -4.67 9.40 5.34
CA LEU A 72 -5.20 8.83 6.59
C LEU A 72 -6.43 9.58 7.13
N ALA A 73 -6.62 10.85 6.77
CA ALA A 73 -7.78 11.67 7.12
C ALA A 73 -8.92 11.53 6.11
N THR A 74 -8.79 10.66 5.10
CA THR A 74 -9.96 10.12 4.43
C THR A 74 -10.63 9.16 5.42
N GLU A 75 -11.31 9.76 6.41
CA GLU A 75 -12.18 9.12 7.39
C GLU A 75 -13.12 8.18 6.60
N CYS A 76 -13.09 6.87 6.87
CA CYS A 76 -14.02 6.24 7.82
C CYS A 76 -15.47 6.76 7.71
N ASP A 77 -15.93 7.10 6.51
CA ASP A 77 -17.34 7.31 6.23
C ASP A 77 -17.99 5.93 5.95
N GLU A 78 -18.61 5.43 7.01
CA GLU A 78 -19.63 4.36 7.14
C GLU A 78 -19.36 2.92 6.60
#